data_AF-A0A1N6DZM0-F1
#
_entry.id   AF-A0A1N6DZM0-F1
#
_cell.length_a   1.000
_cell.length_b   1.000
_cell.length_c   1.000
_cell.angle_alpha   90.00
_cell.angle_beta   90.00
_cell.angle_gamma   90.00
#
_symmetry.space_group_name_H-M   'P 1'
#
loop_
_entity.id
_entity.type
_entity.pdbx_description
1 polymer ?
#
loop_
_entity_poly.entity_id
_entity_poly.type
_entity_poly.pdbx_seq_one_letter_code
_entity_poly.pdbx_strand_id
1 'polypeptide(L)'
;MKVSFYRYMLAAFAAASLSAAGSALAQVDIAKSTLTATSKQMNVPVEGKFGKFSADVKFDPAKPAEGSAQFSVDVSSYDLGDESYNEQVRGKEWFDAKTFPQATFVSSAIAPAGGNQFKVTGKLTIKGKSQTMVVPVTVTQQGGSEAFDGALTIQRSQFDIGTGEWKDTSVVADDVVIRFHIVAARK
;
A
#
# COMPACT_ATOMS: atom_id res chain seq x y z
N MET A 1 38.60 -37.48 -49.72
CA MET A 1 37.54 -38.04 -48.86
C MET A 1 37.50 -37.22 -47.58
N LYS A 2 36.37 -36.54 -47.35
CA LYS A 2 35.94 -35.80 -46.15
C LYS A 2 36.67 -34.49 -45.73
N VAL A 3 35.90 -33.42 -45.91
CA VAL A 3 36.04 -32.02 -45.48
C VAL A 3 35.83 -31.92 -43.96
N SER A 4 36.52 -31.02 -43.26
CA SER A 4 35.84 -30.00 -42.43
C SER A 4 36.78 -28.91 -41.90
N PHE A 5 36.48 -27.68 -42.32
CA PHE A 5 36.77 -26.43 -41.63
C PHE A 5 36.12 -26.42 -40.25
N TYR A 6 36.73 -25.78 -39.24
CA TYR A 6 35.96 -25.08 -38.21
C TYR A 6 36.66 -23.80 -37.78
N ARG A 7 35.91 -22.71 -37.93
CA ARG A 7 36.27 -21.32 -37.68
C ARG A 7 36.06 -20.98 -36.20
N TYR A 8 36.84 -20.00 -35.73
CA TYR A 8 36.65 -19.23 -34.51
C TYR A 8 35.19 -18.78 -34.30
N MET A 9 34.69 -18.92 -33.07
CA MET A 9 33.55 -18.14 -32.58
C MET A 9 33.83 -17.66 -31.16
N LEU A 10 34.25 -16.39 -31.05
CA LEU A 10 34.12 -15.62 -29.82
C LEU A 10 32.63 -15.34 -29.61
N ALA A 11 32.06 -15.85 -28.52
CA ALA A 11 30.73 -15.47 -28.08
C ALA A 11 30.81 -14.13 -27.34
N ALA A 12 30.37 -13.05 -27.97
CA ALA A 12 30.15 -11.77 -27.31
C ALA A 12 28.83 -11.85 -26.51
N PHE A 13 28.92 -11.80 -25.19
CA PHE A 13 27.76 -11.72 -24.31
C PHE A 13 27.31 -10.25 -24.26
N ALA A 14 26.30 -9.90 -25.06
CA ALA A 14 25.66 -8.59 -24.97
C ALA A 14 24.76 -8.57 -23.74
N ALA A 15 25.23 -7.96 -22.65
CA ALA A 15 24.39 -7.65 -21.49
C ALA A 15 23.40 -6.55 -21.87
N ALA A 16 22.15 -6.93 -22.13
CA ALA A 16 21.05 -5.97 -22.24
C ALA A 16 20.76 -5.41 -20.86
N SER A 17 21.27 -4.21 -20.57
CA SER A 17 20.88 -3.43 -19.40
C SER A 17 19.42 -3.00 -19.57
N LEU A 18 18.52 -3.63 -18.81
CA LEU A 18 17.15 -3.14 -18.65
C LEU A 18 17.22 -1.84 -17.87
N SER A 19 17.17 -0.70 -18.56
CA SER A 19 16.98 0.59 -17.93
C SER A 19 15.58 0.60 -17.30
N ALA A 20 15.52 0.47 -15.98
CA ALA A 20 14.31 0.80 -15.23
C ALA A 20 14.07 2.30 -15.43
N ALA A 21 13.11 2.65 -16.30
CA ALA A 21 12.59 3.99 -16.38
C ALA A 21 11.87 4.27 -15.04
N GLY A 22 12.61 4.86 -14.10
CA GLY A 22 12.03 5.43 -12.90
C GLY A 22 11.13 6.59 -13.33
N SER A 23 9.84 6.31 -13.46
CA SER A 23 8.82 7.34 -13.57
C SER A 23 9.05 8.35 -12.45
N ALA A 24 9.20 9.64 -12.76
CA ALA A 24 9.19 10.69 -11.77
C ALA A 24 7.79 10.71 -11.12
N LEU A 25 7.65 9.95 -10.04
CA LEU A 25 6.44 9.89 -9.22
C LEU A 25 6.22 11.30 -8.64
N ALA A 26 4.97 11.77 -8.62
CA ALA A 26 4.68 12.91 -7.75
C ALA A 26 5.03 12.47 -6.32
N GLN A 27 5.93 13.19 -5.67
CA GLN A 27 6.42 12.79 -4.36
C GLN A 27 5.36 13.14 -3.32
N VAL A 28 4.82 12.14 -2.64
CA VAL A 28 4.01 12.36 -1.43
C VAL A 28 4.86 13.12 -0.42
N ASP A 29 4.31 14.18 0.16
CA ASP A 29 4.91 14.87 1.28
C ASP A 29 4.68 14.03 2.54
N ILE A 30 5.63 13.12 2.83
CA ILE A 30 5.54 12.20 3.98
C ILE A 30 5.43 12.97 5.29
N ALA A 31 6.07 14.14 5.42
CA ALA A 31 6.01 14.93 6.64
C ALA A 31 4.62 15.53 6.89
N LYS A 32 3.83 15.73 5.83
CA LYS A 32 2.43 16.17 5.91
C LYS A 32 1.42 15.03 5.75
N SER A 33 1.87 13.80 5.58
CA SER A 33 1.00 12.65 5.34
C SER A 33 0.96 11.72 6.54
N THR A 34 -0.16 11.01 6.72
CA THR A 34 -0.33 10.02 7.77
C THR A 34 -1.04 8.79 7.25
N LEU A 35 -0.67 7.63 7.78
CA LEU A 35 -1.35 6.36 7.60
C LEU A 35 -1.41 5.65 8.94
N THR A 36 -2.62 5.35 9.39
CA THR A 36 -2.87 4.65 10.65
C THR A 36 -3.74 3.41 10.42
N ALA A 37 -3.57 2.43 11.29
CA ALA A 37 -4.50 1.33 11.45
C ALA A 37 -4.92 1.26 12.92
N THR A 38 -6.23 1.18 13.16
CA THR A 38 -6.80 1.09 14.50
C THR A 38 -7.52 -0.24 14.64
N SER A 39 -7.01 -1.08 15.53
CA SER A 39 -7.68 -2.30 15.98
C SER A 39 -8.39 -2.05 17.30
N LYS A 40 -9.13 -3.05 17.80
CA LYS A 40 -9.69 -3.02 19.16
C LYS A 40 -9.30 -4.27 19.93
N GLN A 41 -8.85 -4.10 21.16
CA GLN A 41 -8.64 -5.20 22.11
C GLN A 41 -9.59 -5.01 23.29
N MET A 42 -10.46 -6.00 23.54
CA MET A 42 -11.52 -5.89 24.56
C MET A 42 -12.30 -4.56 24.48
N ASN A 43 -12.62 -4.13 23.25
CA ASN A 43 -13.29 -2.88 22.89
C ASN A 43 -12.50 -1.56 23.16
N VAL A 44 -11.24 -1.65 23.59
CA VAL A 44 -10.33 -0.50 23.70
C VAL A 44 -9.57 -0.33 22.37
N PRO A 45 -9.59 0.87 21.76
CA PRO A 45 -8.87 1.12 20.51
C PRO A 45 -7.36 1.09 20.73
N VAL A 46 -6.66 0.41 19.82
CA VAL A 46 -5.20 0.39 19.74
C VAL A 46 -4.84 0.86 18.34
N GLU A 47 -4.31 2.08 18.26
CA GLU A 47 -3.87 2.70 17.01
C GLU A 47 -2.36 2.53 16.83
N GLY A 48 -1.95 2.10 15.64
CA GLY A 48 -0.57 2.20 15.20
C GLY A 48 -0.45 3.03 13.93
N LYS A 49 0.76 3.52 13.69
CA LYS A 49 1.09 4.40 12.55
C LYS A 49 2.16 3.76 11.70
N PHE A 50 2.07 3.92 10.39
CA PHE A 50 3.13 3.49 9.48
C PHE A 50 4.06 4.66 9.18
N GLY A 51 5.34 4.51 9.50
CA GLY A 51 6.36 5.54 9.27
C GLY A 51 6.94 5.57 7.85
N LYS A 52 6.75 4.52 7.05
CA LYS A 52 7.35 4.39 5.71
C LYS A 52 6.33 3.92 4.70
N PHE A 53 5.86 4.84 3.86
CA PHE A 53 4.97 4.56 2.76
C PHE A 53 5.25 5.48 1.58
N SER A 54 4.63 5.17 0.44
CA SER A 54 4.69 5.95 -0.79
C SER A 54 3.34 5.88 -1.50
N ALA A 55 3.01 6.92 -2.24
CA ALA A 55 1.88 6.89 -3.16
C ALA A 55 2.25 7.54 -4.49
N ASP A 56 1.64 7.07 -5.56
CA ASP A 56 1.59 7.75 -6.85
C ASP A 56 0.13 7.97 -7.19
N VAL A 57 -0.24 9.24 -7.39
CA VAL A 57 -1.61 9.65 -7.66
C VAL A 57 -1.62 10.48 -8.93
N LYS A 58 -2.33 10.00 -9.94
CA LYS A 58 -2.74 10.76 -11.12
C LYS A 58 -4.22 11.08 -10.94
N PHE A 59 -4.54 12.33 -10.72
CA PHE A 59 -5.91 12.74 -10.48
C PHE A 59 -6.22 14.08 -11.14
N ASP A 60 -7.31 14.12 -11.89
CA ASP A 60 -7.91 15.35 -12.40
C ASP A 60 -9.38 15.34 -11.94
N PRO A 61 -9.82 16.28 -11.08
CA PRO A 61 -11.19 16.32 -10.60
C PRO A 61 -12.22 16.53 -11.72
N ALA A 62 -11.82 17.10 -12.87
CA ALA A 62 -12.70 17.22 -14.04
C ALA A 62 -12.82 15.90 -14.83
N LYS A 63 -11.85 14.99 -14.67
CA LYS A 63 -11.77 13.70 -15.37
C LYS A 63 -11.36 12.56 -14.44
N PRO A 64 -12.10 12.31 -13.33
CA PRO A 64 -11.69 11.36 -12.31
C PRO A 64 -11.51 9.94 -12.86
N ALA A 65 -12.30 9.55 -13.86
CA ALA A 65 -12.23 8.23 -14.49
C ALA A 65 -10.91 7.95 -15.24
N GLU A 66 -10.14 8.99 -15.61
CA GLU A 66 -8.81 8.84 -16.24
C GLU A 66 -7.66 8.77 -15.21
N GLY A 67 -8.01 8.89 -13.93
CA GLY A 67 -7.08 8.89 -12.81
C GLY A 67 -6.64 7.49 -12.39
N SER A 68 -5.56 7.44 -11.61
CA SER A 68 -5.05 6.24 -10.99
C SER A 68 -4.37 6.56 -9.66
N ALA A 69 -4.38 5.61 -8.74
CA ALA A 69 -3.70 5.67 -7.47
C ALA A 69 -3.01 4.34 -7.19
N GLN A 70 -1.74 4.41 -6.79
CA GLN A 70 -0.95 3.29 -6.32
C GLN A 70 -0.36 3.68 -4.96
N PHE A 71 -0.47 2.79 -4.00
CA PHE A 71 0.02 3.00 -2.64
C PHE A 71 0.85 1.79 -2.22
N SER A 72 1.98 2.02 -1.56
CA SER A 72 2.79 0.97 -0.95
C SER A 72 3.26 1.40 0.43
N VAL A 73 3.19 0.49 1.39
CA VAL A 73 3.67 0.69 2.77
C VAL A 73 4.60 -0.44 3.17
N ASP A 74 5.71 -0.07 3.81
CA ASP A 74 6.58 -1.01 4.51
C ASP A 74 5.92 -1.39 5.84
N VAL A 75 5.46 -2.64 5.95
CA VAL A 75 4.72 -3.10 7.13
C VAL A 75 5.61 -3.21 8.38
N SER A 76 6.94 -3.24 8.22
CA SER A 76 7.87 -3.23 9.35
C SER A 76 7.92 -1.86 10.05
N SER A 77 7.48 -0.80 9.37
CA SER A 77 7.38 0.57 9.89
C SER A 77 6.14 0.85 10.73
N TYR A 78 5.29 -0.16 10.94
CA TYR A 78 4.15 -0.05 11.83
C TYR A 78 4.62 0.11 13.28
N ASP A 79 4.16 1.17 13.92
CA ASP A 79 4.52 1.55 15.27
C ASP A 79 3.27 1.71 16.13
N LEU A 80 3.18 0.90 17.17
CA LEU A 80 2.14 0.88 18.20
C LEU A 80 2.54 1.69 19.46
N GLY A 81 3.74 2.28 19.47
CA GLY A 81 4.28 3.03 20.60
C GLY A 81 4.94 2.16 21.67
N ASP A 82 5.02 0.84 21.46
CA ASP A 82 5.68 -0.13 22.34
C ASP A 82 6.49 -1.13 21.50
N GLU A 83 7.79 -1.29 21.80
CA GLU A 83 8.66 -2.12 20.97
C GLU A 83 8.29 -3.61 21.03
N SER A 84 7.79 -4.11 22.16
CA SER A 84 7.37 -5.51 22.26
C SER A 84 6.16 -5.80 21.37
N TYR A 85 5.22 -4.86 21.29
CA TYR A 85 4.08 -4.95 20.38
C TYR A 85 4.52 -4.81 18.92
N ASN A 86 5.47 -3.92 18.64
CA ASN A 86 6.05 -3.75 17.31
C ASN A 86 6.75 -5.02 16.83
N GLU A 87 7.54 -5.67 17.68
CA GLU A 87 8.16 -6.95 17.37
C GLU A 87 7.11 -8.04 17.09
N GLN A 88 6.05 -8.11 17.89
CA GLN A 88 4.99 -9.09 17.74
C GLN A 88 4.25 -8.95 16.40
N VAL A 89 3.84 -7.73 16.04
CA VAL A 89 3.09 -7.50 14.80
C VAL A 89 3.94 -7.65 13.54
N ARG A 90 5.27 -7.50 13.63
CA ARG A 90 6.20 -7.84 12.53
C ARG A 90 6.35 -9.36 12.33
N GLY A 91 5.99 -10.15 13.35
CA GLY A 91 6.15 -11.61 13.38
C GLY A 91 5.24 -12.37 12.42
N LYS A 92 5.50 -13.69 12.31
CA LYS A 92 4.89 -14.60 11.33
C LYS A 92 3.36 -14.70 11.42
N GLU A 93 2.82 -14.64 12.64
CA GLU A 93 1.38 -14.74 12.88
C GLU A 93 0.64 -13.46 12.49
N TRP A 94 1.34 -12.33 12.42
CA TRP A 94 0.81 -11.01 12.08
C TRP A 94 1.21 -10.63 10.66
N PHE A 95 2.02 -9.59 10.45
CA PHE A 95 2.37 -9.15 9.09
C PHE A 95 3.33 -10.10 8.36
N ASP A 96 4.11 -10.92 9.09
CA ASP A 96 5.24 -11.70 8.55
C ASP A 96 6.13 -10.80 7.68
N ALA A 97 6.59 -9.70 8.26
CA ALA A 97 7.26 -8.61 7.53
C ALA A 97 8.55 -9.04 6.82
N LYS A 98 9.18 -10.14 7.28
CA LYS A 98 10.36 -10.74 6.63
C LYS A 98 10.00 -11.38 5.29
N THR A 99 8.81 -11.98 5.18
CA THR A 99 8.34 -12.66 3.97
C THR A 99 7.54 -11.71 3.08
N PHE A 100 6.74 -10.83 3.67
CA PHE A 100 5.87 -9.88 2.99
C PHE A 100 6.17 -8.45 3.49
N PRO A 101 7.29 -7.84 3.05
CA PRO A 101 7.71 -6.54 3.58
C PRO A 101 6.81 -5.38 3.17
N GLN A 102 5.97 -5.56 2.14
CA GLN A 102 5.11 -4.52 1.61
C GLN A 102 3.64 -4.94 1.59
N ALA A 103 2.77 -4.01 1.94
CA ALA A 103 1.36 -4.03 1.59
C ALA A 103 1.07 -2.96 0.53
N THR A 104 0.19 -3.27 -0.42
CA THR A 104 -0.07 -2.41 -1.58
C THR A 104 -1.55 -2.21 -1.85
N PHE A 105 -1.89 -1.05 -2.41
CA PHE A 105 -3.20 -0.80 -3.00
C PHE A 105 -3.02 -0.27 -4.41
N VAL A 106 -3.75 -0.85 -5.37
CA VAL A 106 -3.73 -0.44 -6.78
C VAL A 106 -5.15 -0.17 -7.25
N SER A 107 -5.46 1.07 -7.60
CA SER A 107 -6.77 1.46 -8.11
C SER A 107 -7.06 0.83 -9.47
N SER A 108 -8.32 0.53 -9.71
CA SER A 108 -8.87 0.07 -10.99
C SER A 108 -9.94 1.01 -11.53
N ALA A 109 -10.61 1.78 -10.67
CA ALA A 109 -11.59 2.79 -11.06
C ALA A 109 -11.69 3.89 -10.01
N ILE A 110 -11.97 5.12 -10.46
CA ILE A 110 -12.27 6.26 -9.61
C ILE A 110 -13.59 6.85 -10.10
N ALA A 111 -14.61 6.83 -9.24
CA ALA A 111 -15.94 7.35 -9.56
C ALA A 111 -16.27 8.56 -8.67
N PRO A 112 -16.90 9.63 -9.20
CA PRO A 112 -17.37 10.73 -8.38
C PRO A 112 -18.48 10.25 -7.42
N ALA A 113 -18.50 10.80 -6.21
CA ALA A 113 -19.50 10.52 -5.18
C ALA A 113 -20.25 11.78 -4.70
N GLY A 114 -20.05 12.92 -5.38
CA GLY A 114 -20.66 14.21 -5.07
C GLY A 114 -19.71 15.17 -4.38
N GLY A 115 -19.80 16.46 -4.70
CA GLY A 115 -18.89 17.49 -4.18
C GLY A 115 -17.43 17.14 -4.48
N ASN A 116 -16.61 17.07 -3.44
CA ASN A 116 -15.20 16.69 -3.51
C ASN A 116 -14.94 15.24 -3.06
N GLN A 117 -15.97 14.38 -3.10
CA GLN A 117 -15.89 12.98 -2.70
C GLN A 117 -15.82 12.05 -3.92
N PHE A 118 -15.06 10.97 -3.75
CA PHE A 118 -14.80 9.96 -4.77
C PHE A 118 -14.85 8.56 -4.15
N LYS A 119 -15.27 7.57 -4.95
CA LYS A 119 -15.15 6.14 -4.63
C LYS A 119 -14.01 5.57 -5.47
N VAL A 120 -12.93 5.18 -4.80
CA VAL A 120 -11.77 4.56 -5.44
C VAL A 120 -11.87 3.05 -5.27
N THR A 121 -12.14 2.34 -6.36
CA THR A 121 -12.16 0.87 -6.37
C THR A 121 -10.77 0.37 -6.71
N GLY A 122 -10.21 -0.55 -5.92
CA GLY A 122 -8.87 -1.08 -6.16
C GLY A 122 -8.60 -2.38 -5.43
N LYS A 123 -7.44 -2.97 -5.73
CA LYS A 123 -6.98 -4.21 -5.12
C LYS A 123 -6.04 -3.90 -3.97
N LEU A 124 -6.48 -4.19 -2.75
CA LEU A 124 -5.67 -4.15 -1.53
C LEU A 124 -4.97 -5.51 -1.38
N THR A 125 -3.65 -5.51 -1.24
CA THR A 125 -2.85 -6.72 -1.02
C THR A 125 -2.05 -6.57 0.27
N ILE A 126 -2.29 -7.47 1.23
CA ILE A 126 -1.57 -7.52 2.50
C ILE A 126 -1.19 -8.97 2.76
N LYS A 127 0.06 -9.23 3.17
CA LYS A 127 0.58 -10.58 3.44
C LYS A 127 0.33 -11.57 2.28
N GLY A 128 0.47 -11.09 1.04
CA GLY A 128 0.25 -11.87 -0.18
C GLY A 128 -1.22 -12.19 -0.51
N LYS A 129 -2.19 -11.76 0.30
CA LYS A 129 -3.62 -11.93 0.04
C LYS A 129 -4.21 -10.67 -0.54
N SER A 130 -5.05 -10.79 -1.57
CA SER A 130 -5.67 -9.66 -2.25
C SER A 130 -7.18 -9.63 -2.06
N GLN A 131 -7.73 -8.44 -1.79
CA GLN A 131 -9.16 -8.16 -1.76
C GLN A 131 -9.47 -6.93 -2.62
N THR A 132 -10.59 -6.95 -3.34
CA THR A 132 -11.09 -5.76 -4.04
C THR A 132 -11.87 -4.90 -3.04
N MET A 133 -11.43 -3.66 -2.86
CA MET A 133 -11.99 -2.72 -1.90
C MET A 133 -12.51 -1.47 -2.63
N VAL A 134 -13.58 -0.89 -2.09
CA VAL A 134 -14.06 0.44 -2.49
C VAL A 134 -13.76 1.41 -1.36
N VAL A 135 -12.85 2.35 -1.62
CA VAL A 135 -12.37 3.31 -0.64
C VAL A 135 -13.06 4.66 -0.85
N PRO A 136 -13.80 5.18 0.13
CA PRO A 136 -14.30 6.54 0.08
C PRO A 136 -13.14 7.51 0.31
N VAL A 137 -12.98 8.47 -0.61
CA VAL A 137 -11.91 9.48 -0.58
C VAL A 137 -12.51 10.86 -0.70
N THR A 138 -12.07 11.79 0.13
CA THR A 138 -12.34 13.22 0.00
C THR A 138 -11.08 13.92 -0.47
N VAL A 139 -11.19 14.75 -1.49
CA VAL A 139 -10.06 15.52 -2.03
C VAL A 139 -10.18 16.97 -1.63
N THR A 140 -9.13 17.55 -1.07
CA THR A 140 -9.08 18.99 -0.75
C THR A 140 -7.87 19.63 -1.43
N GLN A 141 -8.08 20.83 -1.98
CA GLN A 141 -7.01 21.61 -2.58
C GLN A 141 -6.30 22.39 -1.46
N GLN A 142 -4.97 22.28 -1.40
CA GLN A 142 -4.14 22.95 -0.40
C GLN A 142 -2.95 23.63 -1.08
N GLY A 143 -3.14 24.86 -1.56
CA GLY A 143 -2.05 25.74 -2.04
C GLY A 143 -0.99 25.05 -2.91
N GLY A 144 -1.32 24.70 -4.15
CA GLY A 144 -0.41 23.99 -5.07
C GLY A 144 -0.25 22.49 -4.81
N SER A 145 -0.82 21.97 -3.72
CA SER A 145 -0.91 20.54 -3.41
C SER A 145 -2.37 20.10 -3.31
N GLU A 146 -2.57 18.78 -3.30
CA GLU A 146 -3.86 18.13 -3.05
C GLU A 146 -3.71 17.22 -1.83
N ALA A 147 -4.72 17.22 -0.96
CA ALA A 147 -4.83 16.28 0.15
C ALA A 147 -5.96 15.29 -0.11
N PHE A 148 -5.67 14.02 0.11
CA PHE A 148 -6.56 12.87 -0.08
C PHE A 148 -6.82 12.23 1.28
N ASP A 149 -8.05 12.36 1.75
CA ASP A 149 -8.50 11.87 3.05
C ASP A 149 -9.44 10.69 2.87
N GLY A 150 -9.25 9.62 3.65
CA GLY A 150 -10.15 8.49 3.62
C GLY A 150 -9.99 7.56 4.80
N ALA A 151 -10.99 6.70 4.96
CA ALA A 151 -10.96 5.61 5.92
C ALA A 151 -11.68 4.40 5.34
N LEU A 152 -11.19 3.21 5.65
CA LEU A 152 -11.82 1.95 5.27
C LEU A 152 -11.67 0.93 6.40
N THR A 153 -12.71 0.14 6.63
CA THR A 153 -12.64 -1.00 7.57
C THR A 153 -12.32 -2.26 6.78
N ILE A 154 -11.35 -3.03 7.25
CA ILE A 154 -11.06 -4.39 6.76
C ILE A 154 -11.32 -5.41 7.85
N GLN A 155 -11.44 -6.67 7.44
CA GLN A 155 -11.31 -7.82 8.34
C GLN A 155 -9.87 -8.33 8.25
N ARG A 156 -9.13 -8.30 9.36
CA ARG A 156 -7.72 -8.75 9.38
C ARG A 156 -7.59 -10.23 9.00
N SER A 157 -8.63 -11.03 9.29
CA SER A 157 -8.72 -12.45 8.97
C SER A 157 -8.70 -12.73 7.45
N GLN A 158 -9.21 -11.82 6.62
CA GLN A 158 -9.18 -11.96 5.15
C GLN A 158 -7.76 -11.92 4.57
N PHE A 159 -6.79 -11.42 5.36
CA PHE A 159 -5.38 -11.29 4.99
C PHE A 159 -4.47 -12.20 5.82
N ASP A 160 -5.03 -13.14 6.59
CA ASP A 160 -4.29 -13.99 7.52
C ASP A 160 -3.41 -13.19 8.50
N ILE A 161 -3.91 -12.05 9.00
CA ILE A 161 -3.23 -11.20 9.99
C ILE A 161 -3.78 -11.49 11.39
N GLY A 162 -2.92 -11.99 12.27
CA GLY A 162 -3.29 -12.50 13.59
C GLY A 162 -3.83 -13.92 13.49
N THR A 163 -2.97 -14.87 13.11
CA THR A 163 -3.27 -16.31 13.07
C THR A 163 -2.87 -17.00 14.37
N GLY A 164 -3.06 -18.34 14.45
CA GLY A 164 -2.71 -19.09 15.66
C GLY A 164 -3.60 -18.68 16.82
N GLU A 165 -3.00 -18.39 17.97
CA GLU A 165 -3.70 -17.91 19.17
C GLU A 165 -4.38 -16.56 18.93
N TRP A 166 -3.84 -15.72 18.03
CA TRP A 166 -4.40 -14.41 17.68
C TRP A 166 -5.62 -14.49 16.76
N LYS A 167 -6.06 -15.68 16.36
CA LYS A 167 -7.29 -15.84 15.57
C LYS A 167 -8.54 -15.50 16.37
N ASP A 168 -8.46 -15.56 17.70
CA ASP A 168 -9.59 -15.25 18.57
C ASP A 168 -9.98 -13.77 18.48
N THR A 169 -11.14 -13.51 17.87
CA THR A 169 -11.66 -12.16 17.65
C THR A 169 -12.24 -11.52 18.91
N SER A 170 -12.36 -12.29 20.01
CA SER A 170 -12.72 -11.74 21.33
C SER A 170 -11.54 -11.03 22.01
N VAL A 171 -10.31 -11.43 21.67
CA VAL A 171 -9.07 -10.82 22.18
C VAL A 171 -8.73 -9.59 21.35
N VAL A 172 -8.58 -9.76 20.03
CA VAL A 172 -8.39 -8.67 19.07
C VAL A 172 -9.48 -8.74 18.02
N ALA A 173 -10.32 -7.71 17.95
CA ALA A 173 -11.41 -7.62 16.98
C ALA A 173 -10.91 -7.87 15.55
N ASP A 174 -11.77 -8.44 14.71
CA ASP A 174 -11.43 -8.69 13.30
C ASP A 174 -11.44 -7.39 12.48
N ASP A 175 -12.34 -6.47 12.83
CA ASP A 175 -12.40 -5.12 12.29
C ASP A 175 -11.12 -4.33 12.60
N VAL A 176 -10.47 -3.87 11.53
CA VAL A 176 -9.38 -2.89 11.60
C VAL A 176 -9.74 -1.70 10.73
N VAL A 177 -9.71 -0.51 11.30
CA VAL A 177 -9.96 0.74 10.58
C VAL A 177 -8.64 1.30 10.09
N ILE A 178 -8.46 1.34 8.77
CA ILE A 178 -7.33 2.03 8.14
C ILE A 178 -7.76 3.46 7.84
N ARG A 179 -6.98 4.44 8.26
CA ARG A 179 -7.20 5.86 7.97
C ARG A 179 -5.96 6.46 7.34
N PHE A 180 -6.15 7.30 6.33
CA PHE A 180 -5.06 7.98 5.65
C PHE A 180 -5.39 9.45 5.41
N HIS A 181 -4.35 10.26 5.46
CA HIS A 181 -4.30 11.63 4.99
C HIS A 181 -3.04 11.75 4.14
N ILE A 182 -3.18 11.86 2.83
CA ILE A 182 -2.04 11.86 1.90
C ILE A 182 -1.97 13.22 1.23
N VAL A 183 -0.85 13.91 1.35
CA VAL A 183 -0.59 15.19 0.68
C VAL A 183 0.35 14.95 -0.49
N ALA A 184 -0.07 15.30 -1.69
CA ALA A 184 0.73 15.18 -2.90
C ALA A 184 0.76 16.50 -3.67
N ALA A 185 1.91 16.81 -4.28
CA ALA A 185 2.02 17.97 -5.16
C ALA A 185 1.11 17.80 -6.38
N ARG A 186 0.45 18.89 -6.80
CA ARG A 186 -0.37 18.88 -8.01
C ARG A 186 0.54 18.77 -9.24
N LYS A 187 0.24 17.84 -10.15
CA LYS A 187 0.89 17.76 -11.46
C LYS A 187 0.26 18.73 -12.44
#